data_AF-A0A3A5VVL7-F1
#
_entry.id   AF-A0A3A5VVL7-F1
#
_cell.length_a   1.000
_cell.length_b   1.000
_cell.length_c   1.000
_cell.angle_alpha   90.00
_cell.angle_beta   90.00
_cell.angle_gamma   90.00
#
_symmetry.space_group_name_H-M   'P 1'
#
loop_
_entity.id
_entity.type
_entity.pdbx_description
1 polymer ?
#
loop_
_entity_poly.entity_id
_entity_poly.type
_entity_poly.pdbx_seq_one_letter_code
_entity_poly.pdbx_strand_id
1 'polypeptide(L)'
;MGDGPDTEGVWTPYRPETSYAPTMLLFSWALLPVGFQILMVMFQRFENARMPLALFSAVALLVPFSTGLNQRKGSVRTHAVQLAIIGFSMTGFFLLVIWALDLREWWWVPYGLTVGCVPLMFNALDGLARSNQPGWQRSWLPSASVPVLKAFPEWNVVTARWTPSVMAWIRTDLGHVAVMYGHKDEEGQPSLRIEPLMPMEAEAELMFGIRWEHLNTPFSGSDEES
;
A
#
# COMPACT_ATOMS: atom_id res chain seq x y z
N MET A 1 -13.31 23.63 36.34
CA MET A 1 -12.66 22.32 36.24
C MET A 1 -13.80 21.34 36.07
N GLY A 2 -14.09 20.94 34.83
CA GLY A 2 -15.29 20.18 34.48
C GLY A 2 -15.75 20.50 33.05
N ASP A 3 -15.86 19.43 32.26
CA ASP A 3 -16.48 19.26 30.96
C ASP A 3 -15.74 19.66 29.67
N GLY A 4 -15.32 18.61 28.94
CA GLY A 4 -15.10 18.55 27.51
C GLY A 4 -14.60 17.16 27.07
N PRO A 5 -15.07 16.59 25.95
CA PRO A 5 -16.46 16.27 25.63
C PRO A 5 -16.64 14.75 25.38
N ASP A 6 -17.85 14.24 25.66
CA ASP A 6 -18.34 12.91 25.26
C ASP A 6 -18.23 12.70 23.73
N THR A 7 -17.12 12.13 23.28
CA THR A 7 -16.92 11.60 21.91
C THR A 7 -16.60 10.10 21.91
N GLU A 8 -16.83 9.43 23.05
CA GLU A 8 -16.69 7.99 23.19
C GLU A 8 -17.81 7.28 22.44
N GLY A 9 -17.60 6.99 21.15
CA GLY A 9 -18.46 6.10 20.38
C GLY A 9 -18.90 6.58 19.00
N VAL A 10 -18.44 7.75 18.54
CA VAL A 10 -18.75 8.25 17.19
C VAL A 10 -17.58 8.01 16.25
N TRP A 11 -17.87 7.49 15.06
CA TRP A 11 -16.89 7.41 13.97
C TRP A 11 -16.58 8.82 13.46
N THR A 12 -15.32 9.23 13.58
CA THR A 12 -14.85 10.55 13.14
C THR A 12 -14.04 10.41 11.86
N PRO A 13 -14.21 11.32 10.88
CA PRO A 13 -13.36 11.33 9.71
C PRO A 13 -11.95 11.76 10.11
N TYR A 14 -10.93 11.10 9.55
CA TYR A 14 -9.54 11.53 9.62
C TYR A 14 -8.96 11.60 8.22
N ARG A 15 -7.99 12.51 8.02
CA ARG A 15 -7.25 12.60 6.77
C ARG A 15 -5.96 11.80 6.91
N PRO A 16 -5.67 10.83 6.01
CA PRO A 16 -4.40 10.14 6.03
C PRO A 16 -3.25 11.14 5.84
N GLU A 17 -2.27 11.11 6.74
CA GLU A 17 -1.05 11.90 6.61
C GLU A 17 -0.09 11.22 5.63
N THR A 18 -0.24 11.56 4.35
CA THR A 18 0.63 11.01 3.30
C THR A 18 1.27 12.14 2.50
N SER A 19 2.59 12.07 2.32
CA SER A 19 3.35 13.00 1.49
C SER A 19 4.15 12.21 0.47
N TYR A 20 3.61 12.10 -0.74
CA TYR A 20 4.29 11.39 -1.84
C TYR A 20 5.36 12.24 -2.52
N ALA A 21 5.45 13.55 -2.25
CA ALA A 21 6.42 14.43 -2.90
C ALA A 21 7.90 13.97 -2.69
N PRO A 22 8.36 13.63 -1.48
CA PRO A 22 9.71 13.07 -1.29
C PRO A 22 9.90 11.73 -2.02
N THR A 23 8.86 10.90 -2.07
CA THR A 23 8.91 9.60 -2.76
C THR A 23 9.05 9.78 -4.27
N MET A 24 8.29 10.69 -4.88
CA MET A 24 8.38 11.00 -6.30
C MET A 24 9.70 11.68 -6.67
N LEU A 25 10.27 12.47 -5.76
CA LEU A 25 11.61 13.03 -5.92
C LEU A 25 12.66 11.91 -5.96
N LEU A 26 12.65 10.99 -4.98
CA LEU A 26 13.53 9.82 -4.98
C LEU A 26 13.33 8.95 -6.23
N PHE A 27 12.08 8.80 -6.68
CA PHE A 27 11.77 8.08 -7.92
C PHE A 27 12.42 8.74 -9.13
N SER A 28 12.36 10.07 -9.24
CA SER A 28 13.01 10.83 -10.31
C SER A 28 14.53 10.63 -10.33
N TRP A 29 15.18 10.58 -9.17
CA TRP A 29 16.62 10.28 -9.08
C TRP A 29 16.94 8.85 -9.51
N ALA A 30 16.08 7.89 -9.16
CA ALA A 30 16.23 6.49 -9.57
C ALA A 30 16.08 6.30 -11.09
N LEU A 31 15.48 7.26 -11.83
CA LEU A 31 15.41 7.22 -13.28
C LEU A 31 16.75 7.53 -13.97
N LEU A 32 17.70 8.20 -13.31
CA LEU A 32 19.00 8.53 -13.90
C LEU A 32 19.76 7.28 -14.40
N PRO A 33 19.97 6.24 -13.59
CA PRO A 33 20.65 5.04 -14.07
C PRO A 33 19.83 4.27 -15.12
N VAL A 34 18.49 4.33 -15.07
CA VAL A 34 17.63 3.77 -16.12
C VAL A 34 17.78 4.52 -17.44
N GLY A 35 17.81 5.86 -17.41
CA GLY A 35 18.08 6.68 -18.59
C GLY A 35 19.46 6.39 -19.18
N PHE A 36 20.46 6.17 -18.32
CA PHE A 36 21.80 5.78 -18.77
C PHE A 36 21.81 4.41 -19.46
N GLN A 37 20.98 3.45 -19.04
CA GLN A 37 20.80 2.19 -19.77
C GLN A 37 20.32 2.41 -21.21
N ILE A 38 19.35 3.31 -21.42
CA ILE A 38 18.83 3.65 -22.76
C ILE A 38 19.95 4.23 -23.63
N LEU A 39 20.77 5.14 -23.08
CA LEU A 39 21.91 5.69 -23.80
C LEU A 39 22.94 4.60 -24.15
N MET A 40 23.19 3.65 -23.26
CA MET A 40 24.09 2.52 -23.54
C MET A 40 23.58 1.61 -24.66
N VAL A 41 22.26 1.39 -24.74
CA VAL A 41 21.63 0.67 -25.86
C VAL A 41 21.85 1.43 -27.17
N MET A 42 21.66 2.75 -27.17
CA MET A 42 21.81 3.57 -28.38
C MET A 42 23.26 3.63 -28.88
N PHE A 43 24.23 3.80 -27.99
CA PHE A 43 25.62 4.02 -28.36
C PHE A 43 26.48 2.75 -28.39
N GLN A 44 25.96 1.62 -27.91
CA GLN A 44 26.66 0.32 -27.88
C GLN A 44 28.06 0.39 -27.23
N ARG A 45 28.24 1.30 -26.26
CA ARG A 45 29.49 1.47 -25.50
C ARG A 45 29.37 0.86 -24.11
N PHE A 46 30.52 0.53 -23.51
CA PHE A 46 30.67 0.04 -22.13
C PHE A 46 29.99 -1.31 -21.83
N GLU A 47 30.24 -2.34 -22.64
CA GLU A 47 29.60 -3.66 -22.51
C GLU A 47 29.77 -4.29 -21.12
N ASN A 48 30.95 -4.13 -20.52
CA ASN A 48 31.27 -4.67 -19.19
C ASN A 48 30.43 -4.03 -18.07
N ALA A 49 29.89 -2.83 -18.28
CA ALA A 49 29.08 -2.12 -17.30
C ALA A 49 27.59 -2.43 -17.39
N ARG A 50 27.14 -3.18 -18.42
CA ARG A 50 25.71 -3.43 -18.67
C ARG A 50 25.02 -4.10 -17.48
N MET A 51 25.51 -5.26 -17.05
CA MET A 51 24.89 -6.03 -15.96
C MET A 51 24.94 -5.31 -14.60
N PRO A 52 26.09 -4.73 -14.17
CA PRO A 52 26.14 -3.93 -12.95
C PRO A 52 25.18 -2.74 -12.97
N LEU A 53 25.02 -2.06 -14.11
CA LEU A 53 24.12 -0.92 -14.24
C LEU A 53 22.65 -1.33 -14.13
N ALA A 54 22.25 -2.45 -14.76
CA ALA A 54 20.90 -2.98 -14.64
C ALA A 54 20.56 -3.31 -13.18
N LEU A 55 21.47 -3.99 -12.48
CA LEU A 55 21.32 -4.28 -11.05
C LEU A 55 21.21 -3.00 -10.23
N PHE A 56 22.12 -2.03 -10.45
CA PHE A 56 22.10 -0.76 -9.73
C PHE A 56 20.78 0.00 -9.94
N SER A 57 20.27 0.00 -11.17
CA SER A 57 19.00 0.67 -11.50
C SER A 57 17.80 -0.01 -10.84
N ALA A 58 17.76 -1.36 -10.84
CA ALA A 58 16.71 -2.09 -10.16
C ALA A 58 16.72 -1.79 -8.64
N VAL A 59 17.90 -1.79 -8.01
CA VAL A 59 18.05 -1.42 -6.60
C VAL A 59 17.64 0.03 -6.35
N ALA A 60 18.05 0.95 -7.22
CA ALA A 60 17.68 2.37 -7.11
C ALA A 60 16.17 2.58 -7.20
N LEU A 61 15.45 1.84 -8.06
CA LEU A 61 13.99 1.90 -8.18
C LEU A 61 13.26 1.28 -6.97
N LEU A 62 13.86 0.31 -6.30
CA LEU A 62 13.25 -0.36 -5.14
C LEU A 62 13.08 0.59 -3.94
N VAL A 63 14.02 1.51 -3.74
CA VAL A 63 14.02 2.47 -2.61
C VAL A 63 12.78 3.39 -2.62
N PRO A 64 12.51 4.18 -3.68
CA PRO A 64 11.32 5.01 -3.74
C PRO A 64 10.05 4.17 -3.75
N PHE A 65 10.04 3.02 -4.43
CA PHE A 65 8.86 2.17 -4.48
C PHE A 65 8.47 1.65 -3.08
N SER A 66 9.42 1.09 -2.33
CA SER A 66 9.19 0.63 -0.96
C SER A 66 8.78 1.77 0.00
N THR A 67 9.39 2.96 -0.15
CA THR A 67 9.01 4.15 0.62
C THR A 67 7.55 4.52 0.37
N GLY A 68 7.12 4.53 -0.90
CA GLY A 68 5.73 4.82 -1.27
C GLY A 68 4.73 3.77 -0.75
N LEU A 69 5.08 2.48 -0.83
CA LEU A 69 4.22 1.41 -0.30
C LEU A 69 3.99 1.52 1.20
N ASN A 70 5.00 1.97 1.96
CA ASN A 70 4.93 2.11 3.40
C ASN A 70 4.11 3.31 3.87
N GLN A 71 3.77 4.26 2.99
CA GLN A 71 2.98 5.43 3.37
C GLN A 71 1.51 5.09 3.67
N ARG A 72 0.96 4.01 3.09
CA ARG A 72 -0.44 3.63 3.28
C ARG A 72 -0.61 2.15 3.59
N LYS A 73 -1.42 1.88 4.62
CA LYS A 73 -1.82 0.50 4.93
C LYS A 73 -2.67 -0.05 3.79
N GLY A 74 -2.40 -1.28 3.39
CA GLY A 74 -3.16 -1.92 2.32
C GLY A 74 -2.69 -1.60 0.90
N SER A 75 -1.68 -0.75 0.71
CA SER A 75 -1.12 -0.39 -0.61
C SER A 75 -0.85 -1.59 -1.52
N VAL A 76 -0.29 -2.67 -0.96
CA VAL A 76 0.01 -3.95 -1.65
C VAL A 76 -1.20 -4.68 -2.21
N ARG A 77 -2.42 -4.28 -1.87
CA ARG A 77 -3.67 -4.90 -2.34
C ARG A 77 -4.22 -4.24 -3.60
N THR A 78 -3.70 -3.08 -4.01
CA THR A 78 -4.12 -2.42 -5.24
C THR A 78 -3.53 -3.14 -6.46
N HIS A 79 -4.33 -3.31 -7.52
CA HIS A 79 -3.90 -4.01 -8.75
C HIS A 79 -2.63 -3.41 -9.37
N ALA A 80 -2.54 -2.09 -9.46
CA ALA A 80 -1.36 -1.40 -10.01
C ALA A 80 -0.08 -1.75 -9.22
N VAL A 81 -0.18 -1.80 -7.89
CA VAL A 81 0.94 -2.17 -7.02
C VAL A 81 1.32 -3.64 -7.20
N GLN A 82 0.34 -4.54 -7.28
CA GLN A 82 0.60 -5.97 -7.49
C GLN A 82 1.30 -6.22 -8.84
N LEU A 83 0.86 -5.54 -9.91
CA LEU A 83 1.51 -5.60 -11.22
C LEU A 83 2.95 -5.08 -11.18
N ALA A 84 3.20 -3.97 -10.47
CA ALA A 84 4.54 -3.43 -10.29
C ALA A 84 5.45 -4.40 -9.51
N ILE A 85 4.96 -5.03 -8.43
CA ILE A 85 5.70 -6.03 -7.66
C ILE A 85 6.04 -7.25 -8.52
N ILE A 86 5.08 -7.76 -9.31
CA ILE A 86 5.31 -8.90 -10.19
C ILE A 86 6.35 -8.57 -11.26
N GLY A 87 6.22 -7.42 -11.94
CA GLY A 87 7.16 -6.98 -12.97
C GLY A 87 8.57 -6.80 -12.41
N PHE A 88 8.69 -6.21 -11.22
CA PHE A 88 9.98 -6.04 -10.55
C PHE A 88 10.59 -7.37 -10.10
N SER A 89 9.77 -8.27 -9.56
CA SER A 89 10.21 -9.62 -9.16
C SER A 89 10.73 -10.41 -10.37
N MET A 90 10.05 -10.30 -11.51
CA MET A 90 10.47 -10.91 -12.76
C MET A 90 11.82 -10.32 -13.24
N THR A 91 11.99 -9.00 -13.13
CA THR A 91 13.27 -8.33 -13.42
C THR A 91 14.42 -8.89 -12.56
N GLY A 92 14.20 -9.00 -11.26
CA GLY A 92 15.19 -9.58 -10.32
C GLY A 92 15.49 -11.05 -10.63
N PHE A 93 14.47 -11.84 -10.95
CA PHE A 93 14.62 -13.24 -11.34
C PHE A 93 15.49 -13.38 -12.60
N PHE A 94 15.20 -12.64 -13.66
CA PHE A 94 16.00 -12.70 -14.90
C PHE A 94 17.43 -12.18 -14.70
N LEU A 95 17.62 -11.13 -13.90
CA LEU A 95 18.96 -10.67 -13.52
C LEU A 95 19.77 -11.77 -12.84
N LEU A 96 19.16 -12.49 -11.89
CA LEU A 96 19.80 -13.59 -11.17
C LEU A 96 20.09 -14.78 -12.09
N VAL A 97 19.14 -15.18 -12.94
CA VAL A 97 19.33 -16.28 -13.90
C VAL A 97 20.46 -15.98 -14.88
N ILE A 98 20.48 -14.77 -15.46
CA ILE A 98 21.52 -14.36 -16.41
C ILE A 98 22.89 -14.35 -15.74
N TRP A 99 22.96 -13.86 -14.50
CA TRP A 99 24.20 -13.85 -13.74
C TRP A 99 24.68 -15.28 -13.39
N ALA A 100 23.77 -16.15 -12.91
CA ALA A 100 24.10 -17.50 -12.47
C ALA A 100 24.52 -18.44 -13.62
N LEU A 101 23.98 -18.22 -14.82
CA LEU A 101 24.25 -19.02 -16.02
C LEU A 101 25.27 -18.36 -16.98
N ASP A 102 25.86 -17.23 -16.59
CA ASP A 102 26.78 -16.41 -17.40
C ASP A 102 26.25 -16.06 -18.82
N LEU A 103 24.94 -15.83 -18.93
CA LEU A 103 24.26 -15.54 -20.20
C LEU A 103 24.43 -14.08 -20.64
N ARG A 104 25.67 -13.60 -20.76
CA ARG A 104 25.96 -12.18 -21.01
C ARG A 104 25.34 -11.60 -22.28
N GLU A 105 25.10 -12.42 -23.29
CA GLU A 105 24.46 -12.01 -24.55
C GLU A 105 22.99 -11.61 -24.36
N TRP A 106 22.35 -12.06 -23.28
CA TRP A 106 20.94 -11.79 -22.95
C TRP A 106 20.75 -10.49 -22.16
N TRP A 107 21.75 -9.61 -22.14
CA TRP A 107 21.75 -8.34 -21.40
C TRP A 107 20.57 -7.42 -21.73
N TRP A 108 19.96 -7.56 -22.91
CA TRP A 108 18.82 -6.75 -23.34
C TRP A 108 17.54 -7.09 -22.56
N VAL A 109 17.41 -8.33 -22.04
CA VAL A 109 16.26 -8.78 -21.23
C VAL A 109 16.14 -7.95 -19.95
N PRO A 110 17.15 -7.89 -19.05
CA PRO A 110 17.03 -7.14 -17.80
C PRO A 110 16.91 -5.64 -18.06
N TYR A 111 17.47 -5.11 -19.16
CA TYR A 111 17.28 -3.71 -19.56
C TYR A 111 15.82 -3.42 -19.91
N GLY A 112 15.24 -4.21 -20.81
CA GLY A 112 13.84 -4.07 -21.21
C GLY A 112 12.89 -4.20 -20.01
N LEU A 113 13.15 -5.17 -19.12
CA LEU A 113 12.37 -5.36 -17.91
C LEU A 113 12.53 -4.21 -16.90
N THR A 114 13.74 -3.71 -16.69
CA THR A 114 13.99 -2.57 -15.78
C THR A 114 13.31 -1.30 -16.29
N VAL A 115 13.43 -1.01 -17.59
CA VAL A 115 12.75 0.11 -18.24
C VAL A 115 11.22 -0.07 -18.16
N GLY A 116 10.73 -1.29 -18.40
CA GLY A 116 9.30 -1.62 -18.31
C GLY A 116 8.73 -1.51 -16.88
N CYS A 117 9.55 -1.69 -15.84
CA CYS A 117 9.13 -1.49 -14.45
C CYS A 117 8.84 -0.03 -14.12
N VAL A 118 9.49 0.93 -14.79
CA VAL A 118 9.30 2.37 -14.53
C VAL A 118 7.83 2.80 -14.64
N PRO A 119 7.13 2.59 -15.77
CA PRO A 119 5.72 2.99 -15.88
C PRO A 119 4.81 2.23 -14.91
N LEU A 120 5.10 0.95 -14.62
CA LEU A 120 4.31 0.16 -13.66
C LEU A 120 4.43 0.73 -12.24
N MET A 121 5.66 1.00 -11.78
CA MET A 121 5.92 1.58 -10.47
C MET A 121 5.39 3.01 -10.39
N PHE A 122 5.57 3.82 -11.44
CA PHE A 122 5.03 5.18 -11.48
C PHE A 122 3.51 5.18 -11.36
N ASN A 123 2.81 4.36 -12.16
CA ASN A 123 1.35 4.27 -12.11
C ASN A 123 0.85 3.78 -10.74
N ALA A 124 1.56 2.83 -10.12
CA ALA A 124 1.26 2.37 -8.78
C ALA A 124 1.41 3.49 -7.73
N LEU A 125 2.52 4.23 -7.76
CA LEU A 125 2.78 5.34 -6.84
C LEU A 125 1.82 6.51 -7.06
N ASP A 126 1.55 6.87 -8.32
CA ASP A 126 0.61 7.93 -8.68
C ASP A 126 -0.82 7.57 -8.24
N GLY A 127 -1.26 6.33 -8.46
CA GLY A 127 -2.56 5.86 -7.97
C GLY A 127 -2.69 5.93 -6.45
N LEU A 128 -1.63 5.58 -5.72
CA LEU A 128 -1.60 5.72 -4.25
C LEU A 128 -1.59 7.18 -3.81
N ALA A 129 -0.87 8.05 -4.53
CA ALA A 129 -0.80 9.49 -4.24
C ALA A 129 -2.13 10.21 -4.48
N ARG A 130 -2.88 9.81 -5.53
CA ARG A 130 -4.23 10.33 -5.82
C ARG A 130 -5.29 9.84 -4.86
N SER A 131 -5.01 8.76 -4.15
CA SER A 131 -5.97 8.20 -3.21
C SER A 131 -6.01 9.08 -1.95
N ASN A 132 -6.95 10.03 -1.93
CA ASN A 132 -7.02 11.13 -0.95
C ASN A 132 -8.33 11.14 -0.15
N GLN A 133 -9.18 10.12 -0.29
CA GLN A 133 -10.43 10.02 0.45
C GLN A 133 -10.19 9.94 1.97
N PRO A 134 -10.99 10.65 2.80
CA PRO A 134 -10.88 10.54 4.25
C PRO A 134 -11.15 9.11 4.72
N GLY A 135 -10.41 8.68 5.73
CA GLY A 135 -10.71 7.46 6.47
C GLY A 135 -11.65 7.76 7.64
N TRP A 136 -12.14 6.70 8.28
CA TRP A 136 -12.94 6.79 9.50
C TRP A 136 -12.17 6.19 10.67
N GLN A 137 -12.20 6.84 11.82
CA GLN A 137 -11.57 6.36 13.03
C GLN A 137 -12.54 6.38 14.22
N ARG A 138 -12.34 5.44 15.14
CA ARG A 138 -13.09 5.35 16.40
C ARG A 138 -12.18 4.79 17.48
N SER A 139 -12.29 5.28 18.72
CA SER A 139 -11.61 4.66 19.86
C SER A 139 -12.05 3.19 20.01
N TRP A 140 -11.08 2.29 20.22
CA TRP A 140 -11.35 0.85 20.32
C TRP A 140 -10.37 0.17 21.27
N LEU A 141 -10.91 -0.52 22.29
CA LEU A 141 -10.11 -1.25 23.27
C LEU A 141 -9.44 -2.49 22.61
N PRO A 142 -8.13 -2.70 22.75
CA PRO A 142 -7.44 -3.82 22.11
C PRO A 142 -7.87 -5.20 22.62
N SER A 143 -8.38 -5.25 23.85
CA SER A 143 -8.95 -6.45 24.47
C SER A 143 -10.31 -6.83 23.87
N ALA A 144 -11.04 -5.87 23.30
CA ALA A 144 -12.35 -6.10 22.71
C ALA A 144 -12.19 -6.62 21.27
N SER A 145 -12.77 -7.78 20.97
CA SER A 145 -12.81 -8.31 19.61
C SER A 145 -13.73 -7.45 18.73
N VAL A 146 -13.28 -7.10 17.53
CA VAL A 146 -14.12 -6.42 16.55
C VAL A 146 -15.15 -7.43 16.01
N PRO A 147 -16.46 -7.10 15.94
CA PRO A 147 -17.50 -8.00 15.44
C PRO A 147 -17.47 -8.12 13.90
N VAL A 148 -16.32 -8.52 13.36
CA VAL A 148 -15.98 -8.44 11.94
C VAL A 148 -16.91 -9.27 11.06
N LEU A 149 -17.36 -10.43 11.54
CA LEU A 149 -18.27 -11.31 10.78
C LEU A 149 -19.66 -10.70 10.59
N LYS A 150 -20.12 -9.87 11.52
CA LYS A 150 -21.43 -9.20 11.43
C LYS A 150 -21.32 -7.86 10.71
N ALA A 151 -20.26 -7.11 11.00
CA ALA A 151 -20.05 -5.76 10.44
C ALA A 151 -19.55 -5.77 8.98
N PHE A 152 -18.84 -6.82 8.55
CA PHE A 152 -18.16 -6.87 7.26
C PHE A 152 -18.41 -8.18 6.50
N PRO A 153 -19.66 -8.46 6.06
CA PRO A 153 -20.03 -9.73 5.44
C PRO A 153 -19.28 -10.02 4.12
N GLU A 154 -18.94 -8.97 3.36
CA GLU A 154 -18.29 -9.08 2.04
C GLU A 154 -16.77 -8.87 2.10
N TRP A 155 -16.22 -8.65 3.31
CA TRP A 155 -14.80 -8.38 3.46
C TRP A 155 -14.04 -9.66 3.71
N ASN A 156 -12.81 -9.69 3.21
CA ASN A 156 -11.82 -10.69 3.58
C ASN A 156 -11.28 -10.37 4.97
N VAL A 157 -11.78 -11.10 5.97
CA VAL A 157 -11.37 -10.97 7.37
C VAL A 157 -10.10 -11.79 7.61
N VAL A 158 -9.05 -11.13 8.09
CA VAL A 158 -7.78 -11.76 8.50
C VAL A 158 -7.81 -12.07 10.00
N THR A 159 -8.30 -11.13 10.81
CA THR A 159 -8.40 -11.27 12.27
C THR A 159 -9.49 -10.38 12.84
N ALA A 160 -10.18 -10.89 13.86
CA ALA A 160 -11.12 -10.11 14.69
C ALA A 160 -10.43 -9.39 15.86
N ARG A 161 -9.20 -9.79 16.20
CA ARG A 161 -8.42 -9.16 17.28
C ARG A 161 -7.79 -7.88 16.79
N TRP A 162 -7.77 -6.86 17.65
CA TRP A 162 -7.12 -5.60 17.35
C TRP A 162 -5.64 -5.82 17.04
N THR A 163 -5.17 -5.34 15.89
CA THR A 163 -3.74 -5.36 15.53
C THR A 163 -3.38 -4.12 14.73
N PRO A 164 -2.11 -3.65 14.77
CA PRO A 164 -1.64 -2.56 13.91
C PRO A 164 -1.48 -2.97 12.42
N SER A 165 -1.72 -4.24 12.10
CA SER A 165 -1.72 -4.78 10.74
C SER A 165 -3.14 -4.78 10.17
N VAL A 166 -3.26 -5.05 8.87
CA VAL A 166 -4.57 -5.15 8.21
C VAL A 166 -5.37 -6.30 8.83
N MET A 167 -6.51 -5.95 9.43
CA MET A 167 -7.45 -6.85 10.10
C MET A 167 -8.52 -7.39 9.16
N ALA A 168 -9.01 -6.55 8.26
CA ALA A 168 -9.95 -6.93 7.21
C ALA A 168 -9.74 -6.03 5.99
N TRP A 169 -10.12 -6.50 4.82
CA TRP A 169 -10.07 -5.71 3.59
C TRP A 169 -11.12 -6.16 2.59
N ILE A 170 -11.53 -5.24 1.73
CA ILE A 170 -12.41 -5.53 0.60
C ILE A 170 -11.80 -4.93 -0.67
N ARG A 171 -12.06 -5.58 -1.80
CA ARG A 171 -11.79 -5.03 -3.12
C ARG A 171 -13.11 -4.96 -3.86
N THR A 172 -13.37 -3.83 -4.48
CA THR A 172 -14.58 -3.57 -5.25
C THR A 172 -14.38 -4.02 -6.70
N ASP A 173 -15.46 -4.17 -7.45
CA ASP A 173 -15.40 -4.55 -8.87
C ASP A 173 -14.67 -3.51 -9.73
N LEU A 174 -14.72 -2.24 -9.31
CA LEU A 174 -13.98 -1.13 -9.90
C LEU A 174 -12.48 -1.13 -9.52
N GLY A 175 -12.03 -2.11 -8.72
CA GLY A 175 -10.62 -2.27 -8.34
C GLY A 175 -10.18 -1.38 -7.17
N HIS A 176 -11.10 -0.65 -6.53
CA HIS A 176 -10.82 0.09 -5.31
C HIS A 176 -10.66 -0.84 -4.12
N VAL A 177 -9.88 -0.41 -3.14
CA VAL A 177 -9.60 -1.22 -1.94
C VAL A 177 -9.96 -0.41 -0.71
N ALA A 178 -10.59 -1.06 0.27
CA ALA A 178 -10.65 -0.53 1.63
C ALA A 178 -10.02 -1.51 2.60
N VAL A 179 -9.40 -0.97 3.64
CA VAL A 179 -8.75 -1.75 4.69
C VAL A 179 -9.19 -1.29 6.06
N MET A 180 -9.23 -2.23 7.00
CA MET A 180 -9.43 -1.98 8.41
C MET A 180 -8.17 -2.39 9.17
N TYR A 181 -7.72 -1.56 10.10
CA TYR A 181 -6.56 -1.84 10.94
C TYR A 181 -6.62 -1.05 12.26
N GLY A 182 -5.89 -1.51 13.26
CA GLY A 182 -5.72 -0.79 14.52
C GLY A 182 -4.66 0.31 14.41
N HIS A 183 -4.88 1.43 15.08
CA HIS A 183 -3.90 2.52 15.17
C HIS A 183 -3.75 2.96 16.62
N LYS A 184 -2.55 3.40 16.99
CA LYS A 184 -2.32 4.08 18.27
C LYS A 184 -1.97 5.51 17.94
N ASP A 185 -2.67 6.45 18.56
CA ASP A 185 -2.33 7.87 18.43
C ASP A 185 -1.02 8.20 19.17
N GLU A 186 -0.62 9.48 19.14
CA GLU A 186 0.60 9.97 19.79
C GLU A 186 0.59 9.77 21.32
N GLU A 187 -0.60 9.74 21.92
CA GLU A 187 -0.82 9.50 23.35
C GLU A 187 -0.88 7.99 23.69
N GLY A 188 -0.81 7.13 22.68
CA GLY A 188 -0.85 5.67 22.79
C GLY A 188 -2.26 5.09 22.89
N GLN A 189 -3.31 5.90 22.74
CA GLN A 189 -4.70 5.46 22.76
C GLN A 189 -5.03 4.64 21.51
N PRO A 190 -5.57 3.42 21.70
CA PRO A 190 -5.90 2.53 20.62
C PRO A 190 -7.22 2.95 19.93
N SER A 191 -7.17 3.02 18.62
CA SER A 191 -8.30 3.29 17.74
C SER A 191 -8.40 2.21 16.65
N LEU A 192 -9.60 2.06 16.10
CA LEU A 192 -9.87 1.31 14.90
C LEU A 192 -9.99 2.30 13.74
N ARG A 193 -9.28 2.02 12.64
CA ARG A 193 -9.33 2.82 11.41
C ARG A 193 -9.85 2.00 10.25
N ILE A 194 -10.70 2.62 9.45
CA ILE A 194 -11.17 2.13 8.17
C ILE A 194 -10.72 3.13 7.11
N GLU A 195 -9.88 2.69 6.18
CA GLU A 195 -9.26 3.56 5.20
C GLU A 195 -9.56 3.09 3.78
N PRO A 196 -10.22 3.92 2.96
CA PRO A 196 -10.39 3.66 1.53
C PRO A 196 -9.17 4.15 0.73
N LEU A 197 -8.67 3.29 -0.15
CA LEU A 197 -7.60 3.57 -1.13
C LEU A 197 -8.24 3.94 -2.48
N MET A 198 -8.86 5.11 -2.54
CA MET A 198 -9.44 5.66 -3.78
C MET A 198 -9.39 7.21 -3.79
N PRO A 199 -9.50 7.84 -4.97
CA PRO A 199 -9.66 9.29 -5.07
C PRO A 199 -11.06 9.73 -4.60
N MET A 200 -11.18 10.95 -4.07
CA MET A 200 -12.46 11.54 -3.65
C MET A 200 -13.50 11.59 -4.78
N GLU A 201 -13.06 11.67 -6.03
CA GLU A 201 -13.93 11.70 -7.22
C GLU A 201 -14.71 10.38 -7.43
N ALA A 202 -14.26 9.28 -6.82
CA ALA A 202 -14.89 7.96 -6.91
C ALA A 202 -15.99 7.72 -5.84
N GLU A 203 -16.31 8.72 -5.02
CA GLU A 203 -17.18 8.61 -3.83
C GLU A 203 -18.64 8.27 -4.15
N ALA A 204 -19.10 8.49 -5.39
CA ALA A 204 -20.52 8.39 -5.74
C ALA A 204 -21.12 6.96 -5.71
N GLU A 205 -20.32 5.88 -5.66
CA GLU A 205 -20.83 4.52 -5.90
C GLU A 205 -20.39 3.41 -4.92
N LEU A 206 -19.66 3.69 -3.84
CA LEU A 206 -19.08 2.62 -3.01
C LEU A 206 -19.45 2.68 -1.54
N MET A 207 -20.65 2.16 -1.25
CA MET A 207 -20.93 1.54 0.04
C MET A 207 -20.11 0.24 0.09
N PHE A 208 -19.01 0.21 0.86
CA PHE A 208 -18.20 -1.00 1.07
C PHE A 208 -18.95 -2.12 1.84
N GLY A 209 -20.28 -2.17 1.79
CA GLY A 209 -21.10 -3.16 2.50
C GLY A 209 -20.94 -3.14 4.02
N ILE A 210 -20.41 -2.05 4.59
CA ILE A 210 -20.15 -1.96 6.03
C ILE A 210 -21.47 -1.79 6.78
N ARG A 211 -21.76 -2.70 7.70
CA ARG A 211 -22.90 -2.60 8.62
C ARG A 211 -22.48 -1.87 9.88
N TRP A 212 -22.49 -0.53 9.80
CA TRP A 212 -22.04 0.37 10.88
C TRP A 212 -22.78 0.16 12.21
N GLU A 213 -24.03 -0.31 12.17
CA GLU A 213 -24.83 -0.66 13.35
C GLU A 213 -24.12 -1.64 14.30
N HIS A 214 -23.38 -2.61 13.76
CA HIS A 214 -22.62 -3.58 14.55
C HIS A 214 -21.28 -3.06 15.04
N LEU A 215 -20.85 -1.89 14.54
CA LEU A 215 -19.63 -1.21 14.97
C LEU A 215 -19.91 -0.11 15.99
N ASN A 216 -21.19 0.17 16.29
CA ASN A 216 -21.63 1.25 17.15
C ASN A 216 -21.92 0.83 18.59
N THR A 217 -22.17 -0.45 18.84
CA THR A 217 -22.48 -0.96 20.17
C THR A 217 -21.27 -0.78 21.11
N PRO A 218 -21.40 -0.05 22.23
CA PRO A 218 -20.43 -0.17 23.31
C PRO A 218 -20.39 -1.64 23.73
N PHE A 219 -19.19 -2.15 23.97
CA PHE A 219 -19.04 -3.51 24.49
C PHE A 219 -19.73 -3.55 25.85
N SER A 220 -20.91 -4.18 25.92
CA SER A 220 -21.46 -4.69 27.16
C SER A 220 -20.50 -5.75 27.65
N GLY A 221 -19.66 -5.39 28.62
CA GLY A 221 -18.92 -6.35 29.42
C GLY A 221 -19.89 -7.12 30.32
N SER A 222 -20.74 -7.95 29.72
CA SER A 222 -21.51 -8.99 30.39
C SER A 222 -22.24 -9.78 29.32
N ASP A 223 -21.64 -10.88 28.90
CA ASP A 223 -22.39 -12.12 28.79
C ASP A 223 -21.41 -13.26 29.13
N GLU A 224 -21.84 -14.06 30.10
CA GLU A 224 -21.31 -15.37 30.55
C GLU A 224 -20.20 -15.40 31.62
N GLU A 225 -20.60 -15.25 32.89
CA GLU A 225 -20.30 -16.27 33.91
C GLU A 225 -21.61 -16.69 34.59
N SER A 226 -21.97 -17.97 34.35
CA SER A 226 -22.86 -18.89 35.09
C SER A 226 -24.17 -18.39 35.72
#